data_AF-F3FWI4-F1
#
_entry.id   AF-F3FWI4-F1
#
_cell.length_a   1.000
_cell.length_b   1.000
_cell.length_c   1.000
_cell.angle_alpha   90.00
_cell.angle_beta   90.00
_cell.angle_gamma   90.00
#
_symmetry.space_group_name_H-M   'P 1'
#
loop_
_entity.id
_entity.type
_entity.pdbx_description
1 polymer ?
#
loop_
_entity_poly.entity_id
_entity_poly.type
_entity_poly.pdbx_seq_one_letter_code
_entity_poly.pdbx_strand_id
1 'polypeptide(L)'
;TRYISAVESMHALGRAMAGFFEEYDVVLTPTLNRAPPRLGELAFDDDSRSLQDFIALSHSYSPYTAIFNATGQPAMSVPLYWTADSLPL
;
A
#
# COMPACT_ATOMS: atom_id res chain seq x y z
N THR A 1 14.31 -13.54 18.47
CA THR A 1 15.05 -13.40 17.19
C THR A 1 14.17 -12.91 16.04
N ARG A 2 12.92 -13.38 15.87
CA ARG A 2 12.01 -12.95 14.77
C ARG A 2 11.78 -11.44 14.67
N TYR A 3 11.61 -10.76 15.81
CA TYR A 3 11.43 -9.29 15.83
C TYR A 3 12.62 -8.54 15.23
N ILE A 4 13.84 -8.86 15.67
CA ILE A 4 15.07 -8.23 15.15
C ILE A 4 15.19 -8.45 13.65
N SER A 5 14.93 -9.68 13.17
CA SER A 5 14.94 -9.97 11.74
C SER A 5 13.92 -9.15 10.95
N ALA A 6 12.74 -8.88 11.52
CA ALA A 6 11.73 -8.04 10.86
C ALA A 6 12.18 -6.57 10.77
N VAL A 7 12.79 -6.04 11.83
CA VAL A 7 13.38 -4.70 11.83
C VAL A 7 14.49 -4.58 10.78
N GLU A 8 15.38 -5.57 10.68
CA GLU A 8 16.42 -5.58 9.64
C GLU A 8 15.84 -5.62 8.22
N SER A 9 14.74 -6.37 8.00
CA SER A 9 14.04 -6.36 6.72
C SER A 9 13.48 -4.97 6.38
N MET A 10 12.91 -4.25 7.37
CA MET A 10 12.44 -2.87 7.17
C MET A 10 13.59 -1.92 6.82
N HIS A 11 14.73 -2.04 7.52
CA HIS A 11 15.92 -1.24 7.20
C HIS A 11 16.48 -1.54 5.80
N ALA A 12 16.49 -2.81 5.38
CA ALA A 12 16.92 -3.21 4.05
C ALA A 12 16.00 -2.62 2.97
N LEU A 13 14.68 -2.67 3.18
CA LEU A 13 13.70 -2.05 2.28
C LEU A 13 13.89 -0.53 2.18
N GLY A 14 14.15 0.14 3.31
CA GLY A 14 14.45 1.57 3.34
C GLY A 14 15.68 1.95 2.50
N ARG A 15 16.77 1.18 2.62
CA ARG A 15 17.98 1.39 1.80
C ARG A 15 17.75 1.14 0.32
N ALA A 16 16.96 0.11 -0.03
CA ALA A 16 16.62 -0.16 -1.43
C ALA A 16 15.83 0.99 -2.05
N MET A 17 14.84 1.53 -1.33
CA MET A 17 14.09 2.71 -1.78
C MET A 17 14.97 3.96 -1.86
N ALA A 18 15.87 4.18 -0.89
CA ALA A 18 16.82 5.29 -0.94
C ALA A 18 17.70 5.21 -2.20
N GLY A 19 18.23 4.03 -2.54
CA GLY A 19 19.01 3.83 -3.76
C GLY A 19 18.20 4.05 -5.05
N PHE A 20 16.91 3.68 -5.08
CA PHE A 20 16.04 4.01 -6.22
C PHE A 20 15.94 5.53 -6.43
N PHE A 21 15.79 6.29 -5.35
CA PHE A 21 15.68 7.75 -5.41
C PHE A 21 17.02 8.48 -5.64
N GLU A 22 18.14 7.76 -5.77
CA GLU A 22 19.39 8.35 -6.27
C GLU A 22 19.34 8.60 -7.79
N GLU A 23 18.52 7.84 -8.52
CA GLU A 23 18.38 7.93 -9.98
C GLU A 23 17.07 8.63 -10.41
N TYR A 24 15.99 8.47 -9.63
CA TYR A 24 14.67 9.02 -9.94
C TYR A 24 14.21 9.99 -8.86
N ASP A 25 13.65 11.14 -9.23
CA ASP A 25 13.09 12.09 -8.25
C ASP A 25 11.71 11.67 -7.73
N VAL A 26 10.91 11.01 -8.58
CA VAL A 26 9.51 10.66 -8.30
C VAL A 26 9.19 9.30 -8.90
N VAL A 27 8.41 8.50 -8.18
CA VAL A 27 7.73 7.30 -8.69
C VAL A 27 6.23 7.58 -8.81
N LEU A 28 5.66 7.26 -9.97
CA LEU A 28 4.23 7.42 -10.22
C LEU A 28 3.54 6.06 -10.21
N THR A 29 2.55 5.89 -9.35
CA THR A 29 1.71 4.70 -9.26
C THR A 29 0.25 5.11 -9.12
N PRO A 30 -0.71 4.25 -9.53
CA PRO A 30 -2.07 4.38 -9.03
C PRO A 30 -2.07 4.38 -7.50
N THR A 31 -2.89 5.22 -6.86
CA THR A 31 -3.01 5.19 -5.39
C THR A 31 -3.68 3.89 -4.92
N LEU A 32 -4.72 3.48 -5.65
CA LEU A 32 -5.52 2.27 -5.41
C LEU A 32 -5.59 1.46 -6.71
N ASN A 33 -5.81 0.14 -6.64
CA ASN A 33 -5.79 -0.70 -7.85
C ASN A 33 -7.13 -0.79 -8.59
N ARG A 34 -8.22 -0.29 -7.98
CA ARG A 34 -9.59 -0.36 -8.51
C ARG A 34 -10.48 0.70 -7.87
N ALA A 35 -11.68 0.86 -8.43
CA ALA A 35 -12.69 1.78 -7.93
C ALA A 35 -13.04 1.54 -6.44
N PRO A 36 -13.54 2.57 -5.74
CA PRO A 36 -13.98 2.45 -4.36
C PRO A 36 -14.89 1.22 -4.15
N PRO A 37 -14.59 0.38 -3.16
CA PRO A 37 -15.32 -0.85 -2.93
C PRO A 37 -16.72 -0.54 -2.40
N ARG A 38 -17.64 -1.50 -2.52
CA ARG A 38 -18.94 -1.37 -1.87
C ARG A 38 -18.80 -1.38 -0.35
N LEU A 39 -19.76 -0.79 0.33
CA LEU A 39 -19.84 -0.87 1.79
C LEU A 39 -19.85 -2.33 2.24
N GLY A 40 -19.02 -2.65 3.24
CA GLY A 40 -18.86 -4.01 3.77
C GLY A 40 -17.89 -4.89 3.00
N GLU A 41 -17.47 -4.54 1.78
CA GLU A 41 -16.60 -5.41 0.97
C GLU A 41 -15.18 -5.55 1.54
N LEU A 42 -14.68 -4.51 2.20
CA LEU A 42 -13.42 -4.55 2.95
C LEU A 42 -13.60 -4.79 4.45
N ALA A 43 -14.81 -5.15 4.90
CA ALA A 43 -15.03 -5.46 6.30
C ALA A 43 -14.19 -6.67 6.73
N PHE A 44 -13.68 -6.57 7.95
CA PHE A 44 -12.90 -7.62 8.61
C PHE A 44 -13.47 -7.84 10.00
N ASP A 45 -14.72 -8.26 10.03
CA ASP A 45 -15.58 -8.45 11.22
C ASP A 45 -15.84 -9.93 11.55
N ASP A 46 -15.17 -10.83 10.85
CA ASP A 46 -15.22 -12.27 11.05
C ASP A 46 -13.95 -12.77 11.77
N ASP A 47 -14.11 -13.15 13.03
CA ASP A 47 -13.02 -13.66 13.89
C ASP A 47 -12.41 -14.98 13.39
N SER A 48 -13.04 -15.66 12.42
CA SER A 48 -12.46 -16.86 11.79
C SER A 48 -11.34 -16.55 10.80
N ARG A 49 -11.22 -15.29 10.35
CA ARG A 49 -10.23 -14.87 9.36
C ARG A 49 -8.87 -14.61 10.00
N SER A 50 -7.81 -15.01 9.32
CA SER A 50 -6.44 -14.85 9.79
C SER A 50 -5.86 -13.47 9.47
N LEU A 51 -4.78 -13.09 10.15
CA LEU A 51 -4.00 -11.90 9.80
C LEU A 51 -3.54 -11.93 8.33
N GLN A 52 -3.25 -13.11 7.77
CA GLN A 52 -2.86 -13.23 6.36
C GLN A 52 -4.02 -12.89 5.43
N ASP A 53 -5.25 -13.24 5.79
CA ASP A 53 -6.44 -12.87 5.01
C ASP A 53 -6.69 -11.36 5.05
N PHE A 54 -6.39 -10.71 6.18
CA PHE A 54 -6.46 -9.26 6.30
C PHE A 54 -5.43 -8.57 5.39
N ILE A 55 -4.18 -9.04 5.43
CA ILE A 55 -3.09 -8.51 4.61
C ILE A 55 -3.40 -8.70 3.12
N ALA A 56 -3.87 -9.89 2.73
CA ALA A 56 -4.25 -10.19 1.35
C ALA A 56 -5.40 -9.30 0.88
N LEU A 57 -6.46 -9.13 1.69
CA LEU A 57 -7.57 -8.24 1.37
C LEU A 57 -7.11 -6.78 1.23
N SER A 58 -6.28 -6.30 2.16
CA SER A 58 -5.75 -4.93 2.13
C SER A 58 -4.90 -4.67 0.88
N HIS A 59 -3.96 -5.57 0.57
CA HIS A 59 -3.12 -5.45 -0.63
C HIS A 59 -3.91 -5.66 -1.93
N SER A 60 -5.04 -6.37 -1.90
CA SER A 60 -5.93 -6.48 -3.06
C SER A 60 -6.59 -5.15 -3.45
N TYR A 61 -6.54 -4.12 -2.60
CA TYR A 61 -7.13 -2.81 -2.84
C TYR A 61 -6.08 -1.69 -2.89
N SER A 62 -5.14 -1.66 -1.93
CA SER A 62 -4.09 -0.65 -1.81
C SER A 62 -2.68 -1.26 -1.84
N PRO A 63 -2.25 -1.87 -2.96
CA PRO A 63 -0.96 -2.57 -3.03
C PRO A 63 0.26 -1.65 -2.98
N TYR A 64 0.10 -0.38 -3.37
CA TYR A 64 1.24 0.53 -3.59
C TYR A 64 1.54 1.48 -2.43
N THR A 65 0.67 1.57 -1.43
CA THR A 65 0.79 2.61 -0.38
C THR A 65 1.61 2.15 0.83
N ALA A 66 1.57 0.86 1.16
CA ALA A 66 2.21 0.32 2.37
C ALA A 66 3.73 0.49 2.39
N ILE A 67 4.37 0.46 1.21
CA ILE A 67 5.82 0.63 1.10
C ILE A 67 6.27 2.00 1.64
N PHE A 68 5.54 3.08 1.32
CA PHE A 68 5.88 4.43 1.78
C PHE A 68 5.71 4.60 3.29
N ASN A 69 4.76 3.88 3.91
CA ASN A 69 4.66 3.83 5.38
C ASN A 69 5.87 3.10 6.01
N ALA A 70 6.33 2.03 5.36
CA ALA A 70 7.43 1.21 5.87
C ALA A 70 8.79 1.91 5.73
N THR A 71 8.99 2.66 4.64
CA THR A 71 10.29 3.27 4.31
C THR A 71 10.37 4.77 4.61
N GLY A 72 9.24 5.44 4.83
CA GLY A 72 9.17 6.80 5.39
C GLY A 72 9.30 7.95 4.40
N GLN A 73 9.37 7.68 3.09
CA GLN A 73 9.40 8.72 2.06
C GLN A 73 8.04 9.45 1.98
N PRO A 74 8.05 10.74 1.58
CA PRO A 74 6.82 11.47 1.33
C PRO A 74 6.04 10.83 0.16
N ALA A 75 4.72 10.76 0.30
CA ALA A 75 3.80 10.30 -0.74
C ALA A 75 2.54 11.19 -0.74
N MET A 76 1.93 11.35 -1.91
CA MET A 76 0.67 12.09 -2.06
C MET A 76 -0.27 11.37 -3.03
N SER A 77 -1.57 11.45 -2.77
CA SER A 77 -2.62 11.04 -3.70
C SER A 77 -3.21 12.27 -4.39
N VAL A 78 -3.35 12.22 -5.71
CA VAL A 78 -3.86 13.32 -6.53
C VAL A 78 -5.05 12.81 -7.33
N PRO A 79 -6.22 13.47 -7.27
CA PRO A 79 -7.41 13.02 -7.98
C PRO A 79 -7.32 13.41 -9.46
N LEU A 80 -6.85 12.48 -10.29
CA LEU A 80 -6.59 12.73 -11.71
C LEU A 80 -7.65 12.14 -12.64
N TYR A 81 -8.52 11.26 -12.13
CA TYR A 81 -9.48 10.55 -12.96
C TYR A 81 -10.79 10.22 -12.22
N TRP A 82 -11.89 10.18 -12.99
CA TRP A 82 -13.19 9.68 -12.55
C TRP A 82 -13.67 8.59 -13.52
N THR A 83 -14.20 7.50 -12.99
CA THR A 83 -14.80 6.41 -13.77
C THR A 83 -16.08 6.86 -14.48
N ALA A 84 -16.59 6.02 -15.39
CA ALA A 84 -17.89 6.23 -16.03
C ALA A 84 -19.05 6.35 -15.03
N ASP A 85 -18.94 5.68 -13.87
CA ASP A 85 -19.90 5.76 -12.76
C ASP A 85 -19.65 6.98 -11.85
N SER A 86 -18.81 7.93 -12.27
CA SER A 86 -18.44 9.14 -11.52
C SER A 86 -17.76 8.87 -10.17
N LEU A 87 -17.00 7.76 -10.06
CA LEU A 87 -16.19 7.46 -8.88
C LEU A 87 -14.72 7.89 -9.10
N PRO A 88 -14.04 8.46 -8.10
CA PRO A 88 -12.64 8.84 -8.23
C PRO A 88 -11.72 7.61 -8.31
N LEU A 89 -10.64 7.74 -9.10
CA LEU A 89 -9.48 6.83 -9.09
C LEU A 89 -8.17 7.60 -8.87
#